data_AF-A0A3M1HHU1-F1
#
_entry.id   AF-A0A3M1HHU1-F1
#
_cell.length_a   1.000
_cell.length_b   1.000
_cell.length_c   1.000
_cell.angle_alpha   90.00
_cell.angle_beta   90.00
_cell.angle_gamma   90.00
#
_symmetry.space_group_name_H-M   'P 1'
#
loop_
_entity.id
_entity.type
_entity.pdbx_description
1 polymer ?
#
loop_
_entity_poly.entity_id
_entity_poly.type
_entity_poly.pdbx_seq_one_letter_code
_entity_poly.pdbx_strand_id
1 'polypeptide(L)'
;MQVYESIGNAALSGPTYVTIGSFDGVHRGHCALISAMLAEARERGAACGLVTFHPHPRSVLQPGVPVAYLTSLAERLELYASTGLDFAVVHPFTQQTANTTADEFLQMLQGYLGLSKLWVGPDFALGRAREGDVAFLKRYGREHGFEVEVVPEYVWEGQPIRSRRIRRVIELGNVEWAGAWLGRHYGFSGVVVHGAMRGRTIGFPTANLSLSQGRVVPANGVYATWVWIEGVRHPSVTNIGVRPTVNGTHRTVEVHVIDFDGDLYGRSLQLGFVARLRDEMKFPSLEALKAQIGRDRDRAAEILARDPQVPREPRFEELTHTADWAIKVYGETRAALYANAALAMFALQDATEASGPTVRQWLEVQATDAEDLLVRWLSELLWLAETEEVMFQSFWVEDIGETYLRGWATGRRGRSEMAHIKAVTYHDLYVKPADAAGTGWEAQVVFDT
;
A
#
# COMPACT_ATOMS: atom_id res chain seq x y z
N MET A 1 -5.75 -25.05 -0.74
CA MET A 1 -6.27 -24.48 0.50
C MET A 1 -7.78 -24.69 0.59
N GLN A 2 -8.29 -25.24 1.69
CA GLN A 2 -9.72 -25.34 1.99
C GLN A 2 -10.24 -24.02 2.60
N VAL A 3 -11.49 -23.65 2.33
CA VAL A 3 -12.10 -22.44 2.91
C VAL A 3 -13.34 -22.84 3.70
N TYR A 4 -13.41 -22.37 4.95
CA TYR A 4 -14.50 -22.62 5.87
C TYR A 4 -15.23 -21.32 6.22
N GLU A 5 -16.56 -21.36 6.27
CA GLU A 5 -17.40 -20.19 6.56
C GLU A 5 -17.49 -19.87 8.06
N SER A 6 -17.08 -20.79 8.93
CA SER A 6 -16.99 -20.54 10.37
C SER A 6 -16.05 -21.54 11.05
N ILE A 7 -15.57 -21.19 12.25
CA ILE A 7 -14.73 -22.08 13.06
C ILE A 7 -15.48 -23.38 13.36
N GLY A 8 -16.77 -23.29 13.75
CA GLY A 8 -17.61 -24.45 14.03
C GLY A 8 -17.84 -25.38 12.83
N ASN A 9 -17.80 -24.85 11.60
CA ASN A 9 -17.96 -25.67 10.39
C ASN A 9 -16.68 -26.39 9.95
N ALA A 10 -15.51 -25.92 10.39
CA ALA A 10 -14.24 -26.50 9.97
C ALA A 10 -14.01 -27.91 10.54
N ALA A 11 -14.27 -28.08 11.84
CA ALA A 11 -14.23 -29.37 12.55
C ALA A 11 -13.02 -30.25 12.16
N LEU A 12 -11.83 -29.67 12.21
CA LEU A 12 -10.59 -30.30 11.77
C LEU A 12 -10.12 -31.37 12.78
N SER A 13 -9.51 -32.43 12.26
CA SER A 13 -8.86 -33.47 13.06
C SER A 13 -7.35 -33.30 13.06
N GLY A 14 -6.72 -33.42 14.22
CA GLY A 14 -5.26 -33.36 14.38
C GLY A 14 -4.74 -31.97 14.77
N PRO A 15 -3.42 -31.84 14.99
CA PRO A 15 -2.83 -30.59 15.47
C PRO A 15 -2.84 -29.52 14.38
N THR A 16 -3.26 -28.30 14.74
CA THR A 16 -3.20 -27.15 13.84
C THR A 16 -2.38 -25.99 14.39
N TYR A 17 -1.71 -25.32 13.46
CA TYR A 17 -1.03 -24.06 13.66
C TYR A 17 -1.89 -22.97 13.04
N VAL A 18 -2.32 -22.02 13.87
CA VAL A 18 -3.31 -21.02 13.45
C VAL A 18 -2.76 -19.63 13.68
N THR A 19 -2.96 -18.75 12.71
CA THR A 19 -2.86 -17.30 12.91
C THR A 19 -4.23 -16.64 12.77
N ILE A 20 -4.42 -15.48 13.40
CA ILE A 20 -5.71 -14.79 13.45
C ILE A 20 -5.53 -13.33 13.08
N GLY A 21 -6.34 -12.83 12.15
CA GLY A 21 -6.31 -11.41 11.81
C GLY A 21 -7.11 -11.04 10.58
N SER A 22 -7.12 -9.74 10.25
CA SER A 22 -7.74 -9.26 9.01
C SER A 22 -6.94 -9.66 7.77
N PHE A 23 -5.61 -9.75 7.90
CA PHE A 23 -4.66 -10.03 6.82
C PHE A 23 -4.95 -9.26 5.52
N ASP A 24 -5.55 -8.08 5.64
CA ASP A 24 -5.97 -7.29 4.49
C ASP A 24 -4.75 -6.82 3.70
N GLY A 25 -4.74 -7.12 2.40
CA GLY A 25 -3.62 -6.90 1.51
C GLY A 25 -2.56 -8.01 1.50
N VAL A 26 -2.52 -8.95 2.46
CA VAL A 26 -1.52 -10.05 2.51
C VAL A 26 -0.11 -9.55 2.14
N HIS A 27 0.37 -8.56 2.91
CA HIS A 27 1.64 -7.91 2.64
C HIS A 27 2.84 -8.75 3.07
N ARG A 28 4.07 -8.34 2.76
CA ARG A 28 5.28 -9.10 3.08
C ARG A 28 5.37 -9.52 4.55
N GLY A 29 4.95 -8.65 5.48
CA GLY A 29 4.88 -9.03 6.90
C GLY A 29 3.92 -10.18 7.21
N HIS A 30 2.75 -10.22 6.58
CA HIS A 30 1.86 -11.38 6.65
C HIS A 30 2.51 -12.61 6.03
N CYS A 31 3.14 -12.48 4.86
CA CYS A 31 3.81 -13.57 4.18
C CYS A 31 4.96 -14.14 5.02
N ALA A 32 5.73 -13.30 5.72
CA ALA A 32 6.81 -13.72 6.59
C ALA A 32 6.30 -14.52 7.80
N LEU A 33 5.24 -14.04 8.47
CA LEU A 33 4.57 -14.76 9.55
C LEU A 33 4.06 -16.13 9.06
N ILE A 34 3.34 -16.15 7.93
CA ILE A 34 2.78 -17.37 7.37
C ILE A 34 3.90 -18.35 6.96
N SER A 35 4.98 -17.86 6.36
CA SER A 35 6.11 -18.70 5.94
C SER A 35 6.83 -19.34 7.14
N ALA A 36 7.05 -18.58 8.22
CA ALA A 36 7.63 -19.11 9.45
C ALA A 36 6.70 -20.16 10.10
N MET A 37 5.40 -19.86 10.15
CA MET A 37 4.39 -20.78 10.68
C MET A 37 4.33 -22.09 9.86
N LEU A 38 4.37 -22.00 8.53
CA LEU A 38 4.37 -23.16 7.63
C LEU A 38 5.63 -24.01 7.78
N ALA A 39 6.80 -23.39 7.95
CA ALA A 39 8.05 -24.11 8.14
C ALA A 39 7.98 -24.98 9.40
N GLU A 40 7.57 -24.41 10.54
CA GLU A 40 7.47 -25.16 11.79
C GLU A 40 6.33 -26.19 11.77
N ALA A 41 5.17 -25.84 11.19
CA ALA A 41 4.03 -26.76 11.10
C ALA A 41 4.40 -28.04 10.32
N ARG A 42 5.18 -27.92 9.24
CA ARG A 42 5.67 -29.06 8.45
C ARG A 42 6.59 -29.98 9.24
N GLU A 43 7.50 -29.43 10.04
CA GLU A 43 8.41 -30.22 10.89
C GLU A 43 7.64 -31.05 11.93
N ARG A 44 6.49 -30.56 12.40
CA ARG A 44 5.68 -31.22 13.42
C ARG A 44 4.46 -31.97 12.89
N GLY A 45 4.29 -32.04 11.56
CA GLY A 45 3.14 -32.70 10.94
C GLY A 45 1.80 -32.06 11.28
N ALA A 46 1.77 -30.75 11.54
CA ALA A 46 0.56 -29.99 11.84
C ALA A 46 0.01 -29.29 10.58
N ALA A 47 -1.31 -29.19 10.47
CA ALA A 47 -1.94 -28.41 9.41
C ALA A 47 -1.89 -26.91 9.76
N CYS A 48 -1.70 -26.07 8.75
CA CYS A 48 -1.41 -24.66 8.91
C CYS A 48 -2.54 -23.82 8.32
N GLY A 49 -3.12 -22.92 9.12
CA GLY A 49 -4.30 -22.17 8.70
C GLY A 49 -4.43 -20.78 9.30
N LEU A 50 -5.41 -20.05 8.76
CA LEU A 50 -5.66 -18.66 9.12
C LEU A 50 -7.14 -18.47 9.44
N VAL A 51 -7.43 -17.81 10.57
CA VAL A 51 -8.78 -17.34 10.91
C VAL A 51 -8.87 -15.85 10.64
N THR A 52 -9.80 -15.47 9.76
CA THR A 52 -10.15 -14.09 9.47
C THR A 52 -11.64 -13.85 9.70
N PHE A 53 -12.04 -12.59 9.56
CA PHE A 53 -13.36 -12.12 9.90
C PHE A 53 -14.02 -11.38 8.73
N HIS A 54 -15.28 -11.70 8.47
CA HIS A 54 -16.11 -10.98 7.52
C HIS A 54 -17.55 -10.78 8.04
N PRO A 55 -18.13 -9.57 7.99
CA PRO A 55 -17.49 -8.31 7.58
C PRO A 55 -16.37 -7.91 8.54
N HIS A 56 -15.56 -6.91 8.20
CA HIS A 56 -14.41 -6.52 9.03
C HIS A 56 -14.86 -6.11 10.45
N PRO A 57 -14.17 -6.51 11.54
CA PRO A 57 -14.59 -6.24 12.91
C PRO A 57 -14.98 -4.78 13.19
N ARG A 58 -14.18 -3.84 12.66
CA ARG A 58 -14.46 -2.40 12.74
C ARG A 58 -15.82 -1.98 12.16
N SER A 59 -16.29 -2.62 11.08
CA SER A 59 -17.58 -2.28 10.48
C SER A 59 -18.78 -2.58 11.38
N VAL A 60 -18.63 -3.55 12.30
CA VAL A 60 -19.66 -3.94 13.25
C VAL A 60 -19.51 -3.16 14.56
N LEU A 61 -18.27 -2.96 15.02
CA LEU A 61 -17.97 -2.22 16.24
C LEU A 61 -18.13 -0.70 16.10
N GLN A 62 -17.97 -0.16 14.88
CA GLN A 62 -18.09 1.26 14.56
C GLN A 62 -18.98 1.45 13.34
N PRO A 63 -20.30 1.25 13.48
CA PRO A 63 -21.25 1.49 12.39
C PRO A 63 -21.14 2.94 11.89
N GLY A 64 -20.95 3.12 10.59
CA GLY A 64 -20.83 4.45 9.96
C GLY A 64 -19.41 4.89 9.60
N VAL A 65 -18.37 4.19 10.09
CA VAL A 65 -16.97 4.43 9.65
C VAL A 65 -16.62 3.45 8.53
N PRO A 66 -16.43 3.91 7.28
CA PRO A 66 -16.09 3.02 6.18
C PRO A 66 -14.78 2.25 6.44
N VAL A 67 -14.75 0.99 6.01
CA VAL A 67 -13.52 0.20 6.01
C VAL A 67 -12.89 0.32 4.64
N ALA A 68 -11.67 0.85 4.63
CA ALA A 68 -10.80 0.97 3.47
C ALA A 68 -10.10 -0.38 3.24
N TYR A 69 -10.60 -1.21 2.33
CA TYR A 69 -10.06 -2.54 2.02
C TYR A 69 -8.95 -2.45 0.97
N LEU A 70 -7.78 -3.02 1.27
CA LEU A 70 -6.73 -3.22 0.27
C LEU A 70 -7.18 -4.24 -0.77
N THR A 71 -7.83 -5.31 -0.31
CA THR A 71 -8.26 -6.44 -1.14
C THR A 71 -9.74 -6.75 -0.93
N SER A 72 -10.43 -7.21 -1.97
CA SER A 72 -11.76 -7.81 -1.78
C SER A 72 -11.63 -9.13 -1.02
N LEU A 73 -12.72 -9.67 -0.47
CA LEU A 73 -12.67 -10.98 0.19
C LEU A 73 -12.19 -12.06 -0.78
N ALA A 74 -12.67 -12.05 -2.03
CA ALA A 74 -12.30 -13.02 -3.06
C ALA A 74 -10.79 -12.97 -3.37
N GLU A 75 -10.25 -11.78 -3.64
CA GLU A 75 -8.81 -11.59 -3.89
C GLU A 75 -7.98 -12.01 -2.67
N ARG A 76 -8.47 -11.70 -1.45
CA ARG A 76 -7.76 -12.05 -0.23
C ARG A 76 -7.67 -13.56 -0.03
N LEU A 77 -8.72 -14.32 -0.38
CA LEU A 77 -8.70 -15.78 -0.36
C LEU A 77 -7.75 -16.37 -1.42
N GLU A 78 -7.69 -15.78 -2.61
CA GLU A 78 -6.69 -16.15 -3.64
C GLU A 78 -5.26 -15.91 -3.14
N LEU A 79 -5.03 -14.78 -2.46
CA LEU A 79 -3.74 -14.48 -1.86
C LEU A 79 -3.39 -15.46 -0.73
N TYR A 80 -4.32 -15.80 0.15
CA TYR A 80 -4.08 -16.85 1.14
C TYR A 80 -3.71 -18.18 0.49
N ALA A 81 -4.41 -18.59 -0.57
CA ALA A 81 -4.10 -19.82 -1.29
C ALA A 81 -2.67 -19.81 -1.87
N SER A 82 -2.21 -18.65 -2.34
CA SER A 82 -0.83 -18.49 -2.87
C SER A 82 0.27 -18.61 -1.81
N THR A 83 -0.06 -18.47 -0.53
CA THR A 83 0.93 -18.60 0.56
C THR A 83 1.27 -20.05 0.93
N GLY A 84 0.45 -21.01 0.50
CA GLY A 84 0.62 -22.43 0.83
C GLY A 84 -0.07 -22.88 2.12
N LEU A 85 -1.00 -22.07 2.68
CA LEU A 85 -1.87 -22.48 3.78
C LEU A 85 -2.74 -23.68 3.39
N ASP A 86 -2.97 -24.57 4.36
CA ASP A 86 -3.86 -25.72 4.20
C ASP A 86 -5.32 -25.29 4.23
N PHE A 87 -5.66 -24.33 5.12
CA PHE A 87 -7.02 -23.83 5.26
C PHE A 87 -7.11 -22.34 5.64
N ALA A 88 -8.26 -21.74 5.33
CA ALA A 88 -8.67 -20.44 5.85
C ALA A 88 -10.10 -20.52 6.39
N VAL A 89 -10.34 -19.89 7.54
CA VAL A 89 -11.67 -19.74 8.13
C VAL A 89 -12.09 -18.28 8.00
N VAL A 90 -13.21 -18.01 7.33
CA VAL A 90 -13.81 -16.68 7.24
C VAL A 90 -14.95 -16.60 8.24
N HIS A 91 -14.63 -16.44 9.52
CA HIS A 91 -15.63 -16.47 10.58
C HIS A 91 -16.53 -15.22 10.55
N PRO A 92 -17.86 -15.35 10.69
CA PRO A 92 -18.74 -14.20 10.67
C PRO A 92 -18.45 -13.30 11.88
N PHE A 93 -18.19 -12.02 11.64
CA PHE A 93 -18.07 -11.06 12.73
C PHE A 93 -19.42 -10.39 12.97
N THR A 94 -20.10 -10.81 14.02
CA THR A 94 -21.40 -10.28 14.44
C THR A 94 -21.28 -9.63 15.82
N GLN A 95 -22.36 -9.01 16.31
CA GLN A 95 -22.40 -8.51 17.68
C GLN A 95 -22.22 -9.66 18.71
N GLN A 96 -22.65 -10.87 18.38
CA GLN A 96 -22.40 -12.06 19.20
C GLN A 96 -20.90 -12.39 19.24
N THR A 97 -20.25 -12.41 18.08
CA THR A 97 -18.79 -12.62 17.97
C THR A 97 -18.02 -11.55 18.75
N ALA A 98 -18.44 -10.28 18.66
CA ALA A 98 -17.84 -9.16 19.39
C ALA A 98 -17.96 -9.28 20.92
N ASN A 99 -19.01 -9.96 21.40
CA ASN A 99 -19.28 -10.17 22.82
C ASN A 99 -18.69 -11.47 23.37
N THR A 100 -18.09 -12.31 22.52
CA THR A 100 -17.45 -13.57 22.92
C THR A 100 -16.21 -13.28 23.74
N THR A 101 -16.08 -13.90 24.92
CA THR A 101 -14.91 -13.74 25.79
C THR A 101 -13.67 -14.38 25.18
N ALA A 102 -12.49 -14.02 25.69
CA ALA A 102 -11.23 -14.61 25.23
C ALA A 102 -11.20 -16.14 25.47
N ASP A 103 -11.69 -16.58 26.63
CA ASP A 103 -11.78 -18.00 27.00
C ASP A 103 -12.70 -18.78 26.05
N GLU A 104 -13.95 -18.33 25.87
CA GLU A 104 -14.90 -18.98 24.95
C GLU A 104 -14.36 -19.09 23.52
N PHE A 105 -13.66 -18.06 23.06
CA PHE A 105 -13.09 -18.04 21.72
C PHE A 105 -11.93 -19.03 21.58
N LEU A 106 -11.05 -19.14 22.58
CA LEU A 106 -9.94 -20.10 22.59
C LEU A 106 -10.44 -21.54 22.68
N GLN A 107 -11.47 -21.81 23.51
CA GLN A 107 -12.12 -23.12 23.57
C GLN A 107 -12.70 -23.52 22.21
N MET A 108 -13.30 -22.58 21.48
CA MET A 108 -13.80 -22.82 20.13
C MET A 108 -12.66 -23.20 19.16
N LEU A 109 -11.53 -22.50 19.21
CA LEU A 109 -10.37 -22.83 18.35
C LEU A 109 -9.78 -24.21 18.70
N GLN A 110 -9.64 -24.54 19.98
CA GLN A 110 -9.15 -25.86 20.39
C GLN A 110 -10.12 -26.97 19.99
N GLY A 111 -11.41 -26.79 20.28
CA GLY A 111 -12.43 -27.83 20.05
C GLY A 111 -12.71 -28.11 18.57
N TYR A 112 -12.74 -27.08 17.73
CA TYR A 112 -13.11 -27.24 16.31
C TYR A 112 -11.92 -27.24 15.35
N LEU A 113 -10.78 -26.68 15.72
CA LEU A 113 -9.59 -26.64 14.86
C LEU A 113 -8.46 -27.51 15.37
N GLY A 114 -8.50 -28.04 16.59
CA GLY A 114 -7.35 -28.77 17.15
C GLY A 114 -6.14 -27.86 17.39
N LEU A 115 -6.38 -26.60 17.80
CA LEU A 115 -5.34 -25.59 18.01
C LEU A 115 -4.21 -26.13 18.90
N SER A 116 -3.02 -26.25 18.32
CA SER A 116 -1.80 -26.70 19.00
C SER A 116 -0.77 -25.57 19.15
N LYS A 117 -0.73 -24.63 18.22
CA LYS A 117 0.10 -23.43 18.32
C LYS A 117 -0.57 -22.22 17.68
N LEU A 118 -0.64 -21.12 18.42
CA LEU A 118 -1.21 -19.84 17.99
C LEU A 118 -0.09 -18.86 17.62
N TRP A 119 -0.09 -18.36 16.39
CA TRP A 119 0.91 -17.44 15.84
C TRP A 119 0.34 -16.04 15.72
N VAL A 120 0.93 -15.07 16.44
CA VAL A 120 0.39 -13.70 16.55
C VAL A 120 1.50 -12.65 16.46
N GLY A 121 1.13 -11.41 16.15
CA GLY A 121 2.01 -10.26 16.28
C GLY A 121 2.05 -9.72 17.72
N PRO A 122 2.96 -8.77 18.03
CA PRO A 122 3.15 -8.24 19.38
C PRO A 122 1.92 -7.49 19.93
N ASP A 123 1.17 -6.78 19.08
CA ASP A 123 -0.01 -5.99 19.47
C ASP A 123 -1.34 -6.77 19.39
N PHE A 124 -1.24 -8.09 19.22
CA PHE A 124 -2.41 -8.94 19.05
C PHE A 124 -3.20 -9.06 20.36
N ALA A 125 -4.52 -8.97 20.23
CA ALA A 125 -5.45 -9.27 21.30
C ALA A 125 -6.76 -9.80 20.71
N LEU A 126 -7.44 -10.66 21.47
CA LEU A 126 -8.74 -11.23 21.12
C LEU A 126 -9.74 -11.16 22.29
N GLY A 127 -10.96 -11.61 22.04
CA GLY A 127 -12.03 -11.62 23.03
C GLY A 127 -12.69 -10.25 23.23
N ARG A 128 -13.78 -10.27 23.99
CA ARG A 128 -14.59 -9.10 24.32
C ARG A 128 -13.70 -8.01 24.90
N ALA A 129 -13.86 -6.80 24.38
CA ALA A 129 -13.07 -5.63 24.78
C ALA A 129 -11.53 -5.84 24.74
N ARG A 130 -11.04 -6.77 23.90
CA ARG A 130 -9.62 -7.10 23.76
C ARG A 130 -8.98 -7.64 25.06
N GLU A 131 -9.74 -8.32 25.91
CA GLU A 131 -9.27 -8.84 27.21
C GLU A 131 -8.20 -9.95 27.09
N GLY A 132 -8.11 -10.63 25.94
CA GLY A 132 -7.13 -11.68 25.67
C GLY A 132 -5.88 -11.17 24.97
N ASP A 133 -5.02 -10.45 25.69
CA ASP A 133 -3.71 -10.00 25.20
C ASP A 133 -2.66 -11.13 25.16
N VAL A 134 -1.46 -10.83 24.65
CA VAL A 134 -0.36 -11.82 24.55
C VAL A 134 0.00 -12.47 25.88
N ALA A 135 -0.04 -11.71 26.99
CA ALA A 135 0.30 -12.23 28.31
C ALA A 135 -0.77 -13.23 28.81
N PHE A 136 -2.04 -12.88 28.63
CA PHE A 136 -3.17 -13.77 28.86
C PHE A 136 -3.05 -15.03 28.02
N LEU A 137 -2.83 -14.90 26.71
CA LEU A 137 -2.75 -16.03 25.77
C LEU A 137 -1.63 -17.00 26.15
N LYS A 138 -0.44 -16.50 26.51
CA LYS A 138 0.68 -17.34 26.96
C LYS A 138 0.37 -18.09 28.26
N ARG A 139 -0.33 -17.46 29.21
CA ARG A 139 -0.77 -18.13 30.44
C ARG A 139 -1.81 -19.19 30.15
N TYR A 140 -2.85 -18.81 29.41
CA TYR A 140 -3.96 -19.69 29.04
C TYR A 140 -3.48 -20.92 28.27
N GLY A 141 -2.59 -20.73 27.28
CA GLY A 141 -2.01 -21.81 26.49
C GLY A 141 -1.25 -22.84 27.32
N ARG A 142 -0.48 -22.40 28.34
CA ARG A 142 0.19 -23.33 29.28
C ARG A 142 -0.78 -24.18 30.08
N GLU A 143 -1.93 -23.63 30.45
CA GLU A 143 -2.97 -24.32 31.24
C GLU A 143 -3.81 -25.27 30.37
N HIS A 144 -3.98 -24.95 29.08
CA HIS A 144 -4.90 -25.65 28.17
C HIS A 144 -4.21 -26.45 27.06
N GLY A 145 -2.87 -26.53 27.05
CA GLY A 145 -2.11 -27.42 26.18
C GLY A 145 -1.86 -26.94 24.75
N PHE A 146 -1.73 -25.63 24.54
CA PHE A 146 -1.26 -25.06 23.26
C PHE A 146 -0.17 -24.01 23.44
N GLU A 147 0.68 -23.87 22.43
CA GLU A 147 1.78 -22.89 22.43
C GLU A 147 1.35 -21.55 21.84
N VAL A 148 1.99 -20.45 22.25
CA VAL A 148 1.77 -19.12 21.65
C VAL A 148 3.09 -18.56 21.18
N GLU A 149 3.20 -18.36 19.87
CA GLU A 149 4.35 -17.74 19.21
C GLU A 149 4.07 -16.28 18.89
N VAL A 150 4.99 -15.40 19.28
CA VAL A 150 4.89 -13.98 19.00
C VAL A 150 5.93 -13.65 17.93
N VAL A 151 5.46 -13.44 16.71
CA VAL A 151 6.34 -13.06 15.61
C VAL A 151 6.64 -11.57 15.72
N PRO A 152 7.91 -11.17 15.74
CA PRO A 152 8.29 -9.77 15.68
C PRO A 152 7.67 -9.09 14.45
N GLU A 153 7.46 -7.78 14.54
CA GLU A 153 7.00 -7.02 13.39
C GLU A 153 7.98 -7.16 12.22
N TYR A 154 7.45 -7.48 11.03
CA TYR A 154 8.29 -7.62 9.86
C TYR A 154 8.73 -6.24 9.37
N VAL A 155 10.05 -6.09 9.38
CA VAL A 155 10.74 -4.90 8.90
C VAL A 155 11.26 -5.19 7.50
N TRP A 156 10.83 -4.41 6.53
CA TRP A 156 11.38 -4.41 5.18
C TRP A 156 12.22 -3.15 5.03
N GLU A 157 13.53 -3.32 4.86
CA GLU A 157 14.46 -2.22 4.65
C GLU A 157 14.32 -1.14 5.76
N GLY A 158 14.45 -1.57 7.02
CA GLY A 158 14.32 -0.69 8.18
C GLY A 158 12.89 -0.25 8.52
N GLN A 159 11.90 -0.48 7.64
CA GLN A 159 10.53 0.01 7.81
C GLN A 159 9.54 -1.08 8.23
N PRO A 160 8.75 -0.90 9.31
CA PRO A 160 7.68 -1.83 9.64
C PRO A 160 6.56 -1.77 8.61
N ILE A 161 6.22 -2.92 8.02
CA ILE A 161 5.11 -3.01 7.06
C ILE A 161 3.79 -3.21 7.80
N ARG A 162 2.90 -2.22 7.66
CA ARG A 162 1.53 -2.25 8.21
C ARG A 162 0.50 -1.92 7.12
N SER A 163 -0.66 -2.59 7.14
CA SER A 163 -1.74 -2.30 6.18
C SER A 163 -2.16 -0.82 6.18
N ARG A 164 -2.09 -0.10 7.32
CA ARG A 164 -2.38 1.35 7.36
C ARG A 164 -1.44 2.16 6.45
N ARG A 165 -0.14 1.88 6.49
CA ARG A 165 0.85 2.55 5.64
C ARG A 165 0.65 2.20 4.17
N ILE A 166 0.36 0.94 3.86
CA ILE A 166 0.08 0.49 2.49
C ILE A 166 -1.12 1.24 1.91
N ARG A 167 -2.22 1.37 2.67
CA ARG A 167 -3.39 2.13 2.24
C ARG A 167 -3.01 3.58 1.91
N ARG A 168 -2.23 4.20 2.80
CA ARG A 168 -1.78 5.58 2.62
C ARG A 168 -0.97 5.75 1.33
N VAL A 169 0.06 4.94 1.08
CA VAL A 169 0.86 5.09 -0.14
C VAL A 169 0.04 4.86 -1.41
N ILE A 170 -0.94 3.95 -1.38
CA ILE A 170 -1.89 3.77 -2.49
C ILE A 170 -2.71 5.05 -2.69
N GLU A 171 -3.34 5.58 -1.65
CA GLU A 171 -4.17 6.79 -1.71
C GLU A 171 -3.41 8.02 -2.23
N LEU A 172 -2.10 8.08 -1.99
CA LEU A 172 -1.19 9.10 -2.52
C LEU A 172 -0.78 8.87 -3.98
N GLY A 173 -1.13 7.71 -4.55
CA GLY A 173 -0.78 7.32 -5.91
C GLY A 173 0.59 6.63 -6.04
N ASN A 174 1.26 6.33 -4.92
CA ASN A 174 2.58 5.68 -4.88
C ASN A 174 2.43 4.15 -4.95
N VAL A 175 2.01 3.68 -6.12
CA VAL A 175 1.69 2.28 -6.39
C VAL A 175 2.93 1.37 -6.41
N GLU A 176 4.10 1.94 -6.71
CA GLU A 176 5.41 1.28 -6.66
C GLU A 176 5.72 0.79 -5.25
N TRP A 177 5.55 1.67 -4.26
CA TRP A 177 5.79 1.39 -2.84
C TRP A 177 4.76 0.42 -2.26
N ALA A 178 3.50 0.60 -2.65
CA ALA A 178 2.48 -0.39 -2.36
C ALA A 178 2.93 -1.76 -2.89
N GLY A 179 3.43 -1.79 -4.12
CA GLY A 179 4.01 -2.96 -4.76
C GLY A 179 5.11 -3.63 -3.94
N ALA A 180 6.10 -2.82 -3.53
CA ALA A 180 7.23 -3.25 -2.72
C ALA A 180 6.77 -3.86 -1.39
N TRP A 181 5.93 -3.16 -0.61
CA TRP A 181 5.46 -3.64 0.69
C TRP A 181 4.50 -4.82 0.60
N LEU A 182 3.71 -4.90 -0.46
CA LEU A 182 2.84 -6.04 -0.74
C LEU A 182 3.62 -7.26 -1.25
N GLY A 183 4.81 -7.05 -1.85
CA GLY A 183 5.55 -8.08 -2.57
C GLY A 183 4.93 -8.44 -3.92
N ARG A 184 4.02 -7.60 -4.44
CA ARG A 184 3.31 -7.74 -5.72
C ARG A 184 2.67 -6.40 -6.07
N HIS A 185 2.42 -6.13 -7.36
CA HIS A 185 1.68 -4.94 -7.76
C HIS A 185 0.32 -4.85 -7.06
N TYR A 186 0.02 -3.67 -6.51
CA TYR A 186 -1.32 -3.38 -6.02
C TYR A 186 -2.29 -3.35 -7.18
N GLY A 187 -3.54 -3.76 -6.99
CA GLY A 187 -4.55 -3.57 -8.02
C GLY A 187 -5.88 -4.22 -7.73
N PHE A 188 -6.66 -4.46 -8.78
CA PHE A 188 -8.08 -4.74 -8.70
C PHE A 188 -8.47 -5.93 -9.57
N SER A 189 -9.40 -6.74 -9.09
CA SER A 189 -10.22 -7.60 -9.94
C SER A 189 -11.59 -6.97 -10.12
N GLY A 190 -12.09 -6.91 -11.35
CA GLY A 190 -13.39 -6.34 -11.63
C GLY A 190 -13.94 -6.73 -13.00
N VAL A 191 -15.26 -6.57 -13.14
CA VAL A 191 -15.94 -6.78 -14.42
C VAL A 191 -15.91 -5.50 -15.23
N VAL A 192 -15.64 -5.62 -16.52
CA VAL A 192 -15.73 -4.50 -17.46
C VAL A 192 -17.18 -4.13 -17.71
N VAL A 193 -17.52 -2.89 -17.39
CA VAL A 193 -18.86 -2.33 -17.57
C VAL A 193 -18.87 -1.31 -18.69
N HIS A 194 -20.08 -1.02 -19.19
CA HIS A 194 -20.26 0.02 -20.19
C HIS A 194 -19.97 1.40 -19.59
N GLY A 195 -19.02 2.11 -20.21
CA GLY A 195 -18.73 3.52 -19.92
C GLY A 195 -19.26 4.46 -20.99
N ALA A 196 -18.75 5.70 -21.01
CA ALA A 196 -19.16 6.71 -21.99
C ALA A 196 -18.68 6.44 -23.44
N MET A 197 -17.88 5.38 -23.65
CA MET A 197 -17.33 4.94 -24.95
C MET A 197 -16.55 6.00 -25.75
N ARG A 198 -16.21 7.14 -25.13
CA ARG A 198 -15.50 8.27 -25.76
C ARG A 198 -14.12 7.88 -26.28
N GLY A 199 -13.40 7.02 -25.57
CA GLY A 199 -12.09 6.52 -25.99
C GLY A 199 -12.10 5.88 -27.38
N ARG A 200 -13.15 5.12 -27.71
CA ARG A 200 -13.30 4.46 -29.01
C ARG A 200 -13.40 5.46 -30.16
N THR A 201 -14.07 6.59 -29.95
CA THR A 201 -14.21 7.64 -30.98
C THR A 201 -12.92 8.40 -31.27
N ILE A 202 -11.91 8.29 -30.40
CA ILE A 202 -10.64 9.04 -30.51
C ILE A 202 -9.44 8.12 -30.82
N GLY A 203 -9.69 6.82 -31.04
CA GLY A 203 -8.66 5.82 -31.37
C GLY A 203 -8.07 5.06 -30.17
N PHE A 204 -8.59 5.29 -28.96
CA PHE A 204 -8.06 4.69 -27.72
C PHE A 204 -9.20 4.07 -26.89
N PRO A 205 -9.69 2.88 -27.27
CA PRO A 205 -10.79 2.24 -26.53
C PRO A 205 -10.39 1.98 -25.07
N THR A 206 -11.29 2.32 -24.13
CA THR A 206 -11.09 2.11 -22.69
C THR A 206 -12.17 1.20 -22.11
N ALA A 207 -11.74 0.25 -21.29
CA ALA A 207 -12.59 -0.59 -20.46
C ALA A 207 -12.82 0.11 -19.10
N ASN A 208 -14.08 0.25 -18.68
CA ASN A 208 -14.40 0.80 -17.36
C ASN A 208 -14.50 -0.36 -16.37
N LEU A 209 -13.70 -0.34 -15.30
CA LEU A 209 -13.67 -1.40 -14.31
C LEU A 209 -14.63 -1.08 -13.15
N SER A 210 -15.57 -1.97 -12.86
CA SER A 210 -16.39 -1.88 -11.65
C SER A 210 -15.61 -2.42 -10.46
N LEU A 211 -15.49 -1.61 -9.40
CA LEU A 211 -14.77 -1.97 -8.18
C LEU A 211 -15.75 -2.38 -7.07
N SER A 212 -15.33 -3.32 -6.22
CA SER A 212 -16.05 -3.60 -4.97
C SER A 212 -16.08 -2.37 -4.06
N GLN A 213 -17.17 -2.18 -3.31
CA GLN A 213 -17.29 -1.05 -2.38
C GLN A 213 -16.20 -1.06 -1.30
N GLY A 214 -15.81 0.13 -0.85
CA GLY A 214 -14.82 0.30 0.22
C GLY A 214 -13.37 0.02 -0.18
N ARG A 215 -13.07 -0.19 -1.47
CA ARG A 215 -11.68 -0.39 -1.92
C ARG A 215 -10.85 0.86 -1.81
N VAL A 216 -9.59 0.68 -1.40
CA VAL A 216 -8.59 1.73 -1.51
C VAL A 216 -8.22 1.90 -2.98
N VAL A 217 -8.50 3.08 -3.54
CA VAL A 217 -8.21 3.38 -4.93
C VAL A 217 -7.06 4.38 -4.96
N PRO A 218 -6.06 4.21 -5.86
CA PRO A 218 -5.00 5.19 -5.97
C PRO A 218 -5.51 6.60 -6.23
N ALA A 219 -4.64 7.60 -6.00
CA ALA A 219 -4.92 8.98 -6.34
C ALA A 219 -5.40 9.11 -7.80
N ASN A 220 -6.10 10.21 -8.10
CA ASN A 220 -6.43 10.49 -9.49
C ASN A 220 -5.15 10.68 -10.31
N GLY A 221 -5.17 10.20 -11.54
CA GLY A 221 -4.02 10.28 -12.44
C GLY A 221 -3.98 9.13 -13.44
N VAL A 222 -2.91 9.13 -14.22
CA VAL A 222 -2.62 8.13 -15.24
C VAL A 222 -1.49 7.24 -14.76
N TYR A 223 -1.64 5.94 -14.97
CA TYR A 223 -0.75 4.91 -14.45
C TYR A 223 -0.34 3.92 -15.54
N ALA A 224 0.91 3.48 -15.50
CA ALA A 224 1.36 2.27 -16.19
C ALA A 224 0.89 1.07 -15.39
N THR A 225 0.25 0.13 -16.08
CA THR A 225 -0.43 -1.00 -15.46
C THR A 225 -0.24 -2.27 -16.28
N TRP A 226 -0.25 -3.42 -15.62
CA TRP A 226 -0.47 -4.70 -16.26
C TRP A 226 -1.95 -5.07 -16.12
N VAL A 227 -2.52 -5.65 -17.17
CA VAL A 227 -3.85 -6.26 -17.11
C VAL A 227 -3.76 -7.74 -17.50
N TRP A 228 -4.47 -8.59 -16.78
CA TRP A 228 -4.63 -10.00 -17.12
C TRP A 228 -6.03 -10.22 -17.67
N ILE A 229 -6.09 -10.73 -18.89
CA ILE A 229 -7.30 -11.12 -19.61
C ILE A 229 -7.20 -12.64 -19.78
N GLU A 230 -8.08 -13.40 -19.13
CA GLU A 230 -8.08 -14.87 -19.22
C GLU A 230 -6.71 -15.49 -18.89
N GLY A 231 -5.99 -14.89 -17.95
CA GLY A 231 -4.65 -15.33 -17.53
C GLY A 231 -3.50 -14.84 -18.41
N VAL A 232 -3.78 -14.22 -19.57
CA VAL A 232 -2.76 -13.62 -20.43
C VAL A 232 -2.50 -12.18 -20.00
N ARG A 233 -1.23 -11.84 -19.79
CA ARG A 233 -0.80 -10.51 -19.34
C ARG A 233 -0.59 -9.57 -20.52
N HIS A 234 -1.18 -8.38 -20.46
CA HIS A 234 -1.07 -7.33 -21.46
C HIS A 234 -0.65 -5.99 -20.82
N PRO A 235 0.19 -5.19 -21.50
CA PRO A 235 0.52 -3.85 -21.02
C PRO A 235 -0.69 -2.91 -21.18
N SER A 236 -0.88 -2.01 -20.23
CA SER A 236 -2.01 -1.07 -20.24
C SER A 236 -1.70 0.28 -19.61
N VAL A 237 -2.44 1.29 -20.04
CA VAL A 237 -2.51 2.60 -19.39
C VAL A 237 -3.84 2.70 -18.65
N THR A 238 -3.80 3.03 -17.37
CA THR A 238 -5.01 3.20 -16.56
C THR A 238 -5.19 4.64 -16.12
N ASN A 239 -6.36 5.22 -16.38
CA ASN A 239 -6.76 6.51 -15.84
C ASN A 239 -7.70 6.31 -14.64
N ILE A 240 -7.36 6.94 -13.51
CA ILE A 240 -8.25 7.09 -12.36
C ILE A 240 -8.71 8.53 -12.31
N GLY A 241 -10.03 8.72 -12.39
CA GLY A 241 -10.63 10.06 -12.40
C GLY A 241 -11.94 10.11 -11.65
N VAL A 242 -12.52 11.31 -11.56
CA VAL A 242 -13.83 11.54 -10.93
C VAL A 242 -14.82 12.03 -11.96
N ARG A 243 -15.97 11.35 -12.06
CA ARG A 243 -17.11 11.84 -12.85
C ARG A 243 -18.13 12.52 -11.95
N PRO A 244 -18.52 13.77 -12.24
CA PRO A 244 -19.71 14.37 -11.67
C PRO A 244 -20.95 13.57 -12.12
N THR A 245 -21.79 13.15 -11.19
CA THR A 245 -23.08 12.49 -11.45
C THR A 245 -24.20 13.19 -10.69
N VAL A 246 -25.44 12.97 -11.12
CA VAL A 246 -26.65 13.57 -10.51
C VAL A 246 -26.79 13.22 -9.01
N ASN A 247 -26.20 12.10 -8.58
CA ASN A 247 -26.25 11.61 -7.19
C ASN A 247 -24.88 11.67 -6.47
N GLY A 248 -23.94 12.50 -6.94
CA GLY A 248 -22.62 12.70 -6.31
C GLY A 248 -21.44 12.51 -7.26
N THR A 249 -20.23 12.40 -6.71
CA THR A 249 -18.99 12.14 -7.47
C THR A 249 -18.63 10.66 -7.40
N HIS A 250 -18.45 10.00 -8.56
CA HIS A 250 -18.02 8.61 -8.61
C HIS A 250 -16.60 8.52 -9.20
N ARG A 251 -15.70 7.82 -8.50
CA ARG A 251 -14.37 7.51 -9.05
C ARG A 251 -14.50 6.45 -10.14
N THR A 252 -13.81 6.63 -11.25
CA THR A 252 -13.81 5.71 -12.39
C THR A 252 -12.40 5.23 -12.65
N VAL A 253 -12.25 3.92 -12.87
CA VAL A 253 -11.00 3.30 -13.32
C VAL A 253 -11.18 2.89 -14.77
N GLU A 254 -10.47 3.57 -15.66
CA GLU A 254 -10.54 3.36 -17.10
C GLU A 254 -9.22 2.78 -17.61
N VAL A 255 -9.27 1.57 -18.16
CA VAL A 255 -8.09 0.84 -18.62
C VAL A 255 -8.04 0.86 -20.15
N HIS A 256 -6.95 1.36 -20.71
CA HIS A 256 -6.61 1.23 -22.12
C HIS A 256 -5.55 0.13 -22.28
N VAL A 257 -5.93 -0.99 -22.90
CA VAL A 257 -5.00 -2.10 -23.16
C VAL A 257 -4.23 -1.82 -24.43
N ILE A 258 -2.91 -1.85 -24.36
CA ILE A 258 -2.01 -1.51 -25.46
C ILE A 258 -1.99 -2.66 -26.46
N ASP A 259 -2.09 -2.33 -27.75
CA ASP A 259 -2.06 -3.26 -28.89
C ASP A 259 -3.05 -4.44 -28.77
N PHE A 260 -4.19 -4.19 -28.13
CA PHE A 260 -5.25 -5.18 -27.95
C PHE A 260 -6.45 -4.85 -28.83
N ASP A 261 -6.81 -5.79 -29.71
CA ASP A 261 -8.02 -5.71 -30.53
C ASP A 261 -8.99 -6.82 -30.10
N GLY A 262 -10.04 -6.44 -29.36
CA GLY A 262 -11.00 -7.38 -28.82
C GLY A 262 -12.04 -6.71 -27.92
N ASP A 263 -13.19 -7.37 -27.76
CA ASP A 263 -14.24 -6.91 -26.85
C ASP A 263 -14.00 -7.43 -25.43
N LEU A 264 -13.89 -6.49 -24.49
CA LEU A 264 -13.68 -6.74 -23.07
C LEU A 264 -14.97 -6.65 -22.25
N TYR A 265 -16.10 -6.21 -22.83
CA TYR A 265 -17.35 -6.03 -22.08
C TYR A 265 -17.81 -7.34 -21.43
N GLY A 266 -18.20 -7.25 -20.14
CA GLY A 266 -18.63 -8.40 -19.36
C GLY A 266 -17.52 -9.36 -18.94
N ARG A 267 -16.27 -9.17 -19.42
CA ARG A 267 -15.13 -9.97 -18.97
C ARG A 267 -14.64 -9.49 -17.61
N SER A 268 -14.09 -10.44 -16.84
CA SER A 268 -13.35 -10.13 -15.62
C SER A 268 -11.90 -9.82 -15.96
N LEU A 269 -11.40 -8.70 -15.48
CA LEU A 269 -10.01 -8.29 -15.60
C LEU A 269 -9.35 -8.26 -14.24
N GLN A 270 -8.08 -8.65 -14.20
CA GLN A 270 -7.20 -8.33 -13.09
C GLN A 270 -6.25 -7.22 -13.53
N LEU A 271 -6.17 -6.16 -12.76
CA LEU A 271 -5.32 -5.01 -13.01
C LEU A 271 -4.24 -4.96 -11.94
N GLY A 272 -3.00 -4.65 -12.31
CA GLY A 272 -1.88 -4.38 -11.41
C GLY A 272 -1.22 -3.05 -11.75
N PHE A 273 -1.10 -2.16 -10.77
CA PHE A 273 -0.44 -0.88 -10.91
C PHE A 273 1.07 -1.01 -10.76
N VAL A 274 1.79 -0.52 -11.77
CA VAL A 274 3.25 -0.58 -11.81
C VAL A 274 3.82 0.77 -11.43
N ALA A 275 3.44 1.84 -12.12
CA ALA A 275 3.97 3.18 -11.86
C ALA A 275 2.93 4.27 -12.14
N ARG A 276 3.05 5.40 -11.45
CA ARG A 276 2.29 6.61 -11.76
C ARG A 276 2.99 7.39 -12.88
N LEU A 277 2.25 7.77 -13.91
CA LEU A 277 2.77 8.53 -15.05
C LEU A 277 2.60 10.04 -14.85
N ARG A 278 1.40 10.47 -14.43
CA ARG A 278 1.06 11.90 -14.23
C ARG A 278 -0.28 12.09 -13.52
N ASP A 279 -0.54 13.31 -13.09
CA ASP A 279 -1.87 13.78 -12.67
C ASP A 279 -2.87 13.88 -13.85
N GLU A 280 -4.16 14.00 -13.52
CA GLU A 280 -5.20 14.37 -14.49
C GLU A 280 -4.97 15.80 -15.01
N MET A 281 -5.19 16.00 -16.32
CA MET A 281 -4.96 17.28 -16.99
C MET A 281 -6.16 17.64 -17.86
N LYS A 282 -6.45 18.94 -17.97
CA LYS A 282 -7.39 19.45 -18.98
C LYS A 282 -6.63 19.72 -20.28
N PHE A 283 -7.24 19.37 -21.40
CA PHE A 283 -6.65 19.60 -22.72
C PHE A 283 -7.41 20.69 -23.48
N PRO A 284 -6.70 21.60 -24.18
CA PRO A 284 -7.31 22.70 -24.92
C PRO A 284 -7.99 22.23 -26.21
N SER A 285 -7.67 21.03 -26.70
CA SER A 285 -8.25 20.46 -27.93
C SER A 285 -8.20 18.93 -27.92
N LEU A 286 -8.97 18.32 -28.83
CA LEU A 286 -8.97 16.87 -29.02
C LEU A 286 -7.61 16.34 -29.50
N GLU A 287 -6.93 17.08 -30.38
CA GLU A 287 -5.61 16.69 -30.89
C GLU A 287 -4.54 16.75 -29.79
N ALA A 288 -4.59 17.74 -28.90
CA ALA A 288 -3.71 17.80 -27.72
C ALA A 288 -3.94 16.61 -26.78
N LEU A 289 -5.20 16.20 -26.58
CA LEU A 289 -5.54 15.01 -25.80
C LEU A 289 -4.96 13.74 -26.44
N LYS A 290 -5.18 13.51 -27.74
CA LYS A 290 -4.64 12.33 -28.46
C LYS A 290 -3.12 12.27 -28.39
N ALA A 291 -2.44 13.41 -28.59
CA ALA A 291 -0.99 13.48 -28.50
C ALA A 291 -0.48 13.11 -27.09
N GLN A 292 -1.17 13.55 -26.04
CA GLN A 292 -0.81 13.16 -24.68
C GLN A 292 -1.07 11.67 -24.40
N ILE A 293 -2.20 11.11 -24.87
CA ILE A 293 -2.47 9.68 -24.70
C ILE A 293 -1.40 8.84 -25.42
N GLY A 294 -0.95 9.26 -26.61
CA GLY A 294 0.18 8.63 -27.30
C GLY A 294 1.46 8.63 -26.47
N ARG A 295 1.82 9.78 -25.88
CA ARG A 295 2.97 9.88 -24.96
C ARG A 295 2.82 8.99 -23.72
N ASP A 296 1.63 8.95 -23.12
CA ASP A 296 1.36 8.13 -21.94
C ASP A 296 1.50 6.63 -22.28
N ARG A 297 1.00 6.22 -23.45
CA ARG A 297 1.15 4.85 -23.98
C ARG A 297 2.61 4.47 -24.15
N ASP A 298 3.37 5.30 -24.86
CA ASP A 298 4.78 5.03 -25.16
C ASP A 298 5.60 4.97 -23.87
N ARG A 299 5.36 5.90 -22.94
CA ARG A 299 6.00 5.90 -21.63
C ARG A 299 5.63 4.68 -20.79
N ALA A 300 4.36 4.27 -20.80
CA ALA A 300 3.93 3.06 -20.12
C ALA A 300 4.62 1.83 -20.70
N ALA A 301 4.69 1.70 -22.03
CA ALA A 301 5.36 0.58 -22.69
C ALA A 301 6.85 0.51 -22.30
N GLU A 302 7.56 1.65 -22.25
CA GLU A 302 8.95 1.71 -21.79
C GLU A 302 9.12 1.24 -20.34
N ILE A 303 8.27 1.71 -19.42
CA ILE A 303 8.31 1.33 -18.00
C ILE A 303 8.02 -0.16 -17.85
N LEU A 304 6.95 -0.64 -18.49
CA LEU A 304 6.51 -2.03 -18.40
C LEU A 304 7.51 -3.00 -19.05
N ALA A 305 8.23 -2.59 -20.09
CA ALA A 305 9.30 -3.39 -20.68
C ALA A 305 10.50 -3.56 -19.74
N ARG A 306 10.72 -2.61 -18.83
CA ARG A 306 11.79 -2.64 -17.83
C ARG A 306 11.35 -3.18 -16.48
N ASP A 307 10.05 -3.33 -16.25
CA ASP A 307 9.47 -3.75 -14.98
C ASP A 307 10.12 -5.06 -14.49
N PRO A 308 11.09 -4.98 -13.56
CA PRO A 308 11.52 -6.17 -12.87
C PRO A 308 10.35 -6.57 -11.97
N GLN A 309 10.15 -7.87 -11.75
CA GLN A 309 9.17 -8.30 -10.74
C GLN A 309 9.51 -7.64 -9.39
N VAL A 310 8.79 -6.56 -9.05
CA VAL A 310 8.90 -5.72 -7.84
C VAL A 310 10.26 -5.01 -7.67
N PRO A 311 10.30 -3.69 -7.35
CA PRO A 311 11.54 -2.99 -7.05
C PRO A 311 12.32 -3.70 -5.93
N ARG A 312 13.64 -3.83 -6.10
CA ARG A 312 14.54 -4.53 -5.17
C ARG A 312 15.21 -3.62 -4.14
N GLU A 313 14.99 -2.31 -4.22
CA GLU A 313 15.72 -1.33 -3.40
C GLU A 313 14.78 -0.25 -2.83
N PRO A 314 15.04 0.25 -1.60
CA PRO A 314 14.23 1.28 -0.94
C PRO A 314 14.42 2.61 -1.64
N ARG A 315 13.41 3.48 -1.68
CA ARG A 315 13.67 4.92 -1.94
C ARG A 315 14.13 5.67 -0.70
N PHE A 316 13.87 5.15 0.49
CA PHE A 316 14.47 5.60 1.75
C PHE A 316 14.28 4.59 2.90
N GLU A 317 15.10 4.70 3.93
CA GLU A 317 15.09 4.00 5.22
C GLU A 317 15.02 5.06 6.34
N GLU A 318 14.43 4.73 7.47
CA GLU A 318 14.54 5.55 8.69
C GLU A 318 15.65 4.93 9.54
N LEU A 319 16.56 5.76 10.03
CA LEU A 319 17.69 5.32 10.83
C LEU A 319 17.35 5.51 12.31
N THR A 320 17.64 4.48 13.12
CA THR A 320 17.53 4.59 14.57
C THR A 320 18.54 5.62 15.07
N HIS A 321 18.07 6.82 15.41
CA HIS A 321 18.88 7.91 15.95
C HIS A 321 18.45 8.23 17.38
N THR A 322 19.41 8.63 18.22
CA THR A 322 19.28 8.56 19.69
C THR A 322 18.41 9.66 20.30
N ALA A 323 18.02 10.68 19.54
CA ALA A 323 17.14 11.77 19.99
C ALA A 323 16.34 12.48 18.87
N ASP A 324 16.60 12.16 17.60
CA ASP A 324 16.12 12.90 16.42
C ASP A 324 15.64 11.90 15.36
N TRP A 325 14.97 12.37 14.30
CA TRP A 325 14.65 11.52 13.15
C TRP A 325 15.76 11.59 12.12
N ALA A 326 16.15 10.44 11.57
CA ALA A 326 17.13 10.36 10.52
C ALA A 326 16.61 9.47 9.40
N ILE A 327 16.87 9.86 8.15
CA ILE A 327 16.53 9.07 6.97
C ILE A 327 17.76 8.83 6.14
N LYS A 328 17.79 7.68 5.49
CA LYS A 328 18.71 7.37 4.39
C LYS A 328 17.88 7.23 3.13
N VAL A 329 18.17 7.95 2.07
CA VAL A 329 17.34 8.08 0.86
C VAL A 329 18.12 7.58 -0.33
N TYR A 330 17.44 7.01 -1.32
CA TYR A 330 18.03 6.52 -2.55
C TYR A 330 17.28 7.03 -3.78
N GLY A 331 17.95 7.07 -4.92
CA GLY A 331 17.32 7.36 -6.21
C GLY A 331 18.20 7.01 -7.40
N GLU A 332 17.62 6.50 -8.48
CA GLU A 332 18.34 6.20 -9.73
C GLU A 332 19.03 7.44 -10.33
N THR A 333 18.50 8.63 -10.04
CA THR A 333 19.05 9.93 -10.41
C THR A 333 19.05 10.87 -9.21
N ARG A 334 19.84 11.96 -9.25
CA ARG A 334 19.75 13.02 -8.22
C ARG A 334 18.35 13.61 -8.11
N ALA A 335 17.67 13.81 -9.23
CA ALA A 335 16.29 14.30 -9.24
C ALA A 335 15.35 13.36 -8.47
N ALA A 336 15.47 12.05 -8.71
CA ALA A 336 14.72 11.04 -7.97
C ALA A 336 15.09 11.03 -6.48
N LEU A 337 16.38 11.09 -6.14
CA LEU A 337 16.87 11.14 -4.76
C LEU A 337 16.22 12.28 -3.96
N TYR A 338 16.20 13.50 -4.51
CA TYR A 338 15.69 14.68 -3.80
C TYR A 338 14.16 14.66 -3.69
N ALA A 339 13.47 14.16 -4.73
CA ALA A 339 12.03 13.92 -4.65
C ALA A 339 11.69 12.86 -3.57
N ASN A 340 12.50 11.80 -3.48
CA ASN A 340 12.34 10.75 -2.49
C ASN A 340 12.64 11.22 -1.07
N ALA A 341 13.61 12.13 -0.90
CA ALA A 341 13.92 12.71 0.41
C ALA A 341 12.77 13.57 0.93
N ALA A 342 12.14 14.36 0.04
CA ALA A 342 10.94 15.11 0.40
C ALA A 342 9.78 14.19 0.76
N LEU A 343 9.56 13.13 -0.05
CA LEU A 343 8.56 12.12 0.26
C LEU A 343 8.79 11.48 1.63
N ALA A 344 10.03 11.11 1.95
CA ALA A 344 10.42 10.53 3.23
C ALA A 344 10.12 11.45 4.40
N MET A 345 10.55 12.72 4.31
CA MET A 345 10.32 13.74 5.34
C MET A 345 8.82 13.88 5.67
N PHE A 346 7.96 14.02 4.66
CA PHE A 346 6.52 14.16 4.89
C PHE A 346 5.82 12.85 5.28
N ALA A 347 6.38 11.69 4.94
CA ALA A 347 5.86 10.39 5.38
C ALA A 347 6.11 10.14 6.87
N LEU A 348 7.19 10.69 7.44
CA LEU A 348 7.51 10.56 8.87
C LEU A 348 6.58 11.39 9.77
N GLN A 349 6.09 12.53 9.28
CA GLN A 349 5.31 13.49 10.08
C GLN A 349 3.88 13.05 10.48
N ASP A 350 3.50 11.78 10.26
CA ASP A 350 2.21 11.12 10.62
C ASP A 350 0.96 12.03 10.51
N ALA A 351 0.91 12.79 9.43
CA ALA A 351 0.02 13.93 9.27
C ALA A 351 -1.46 13.48 9.05
N THR A 352 -2.39 13.96 9.89
CA THR A 352 -3.83 13.65 9.82
C THR A 352 -4.53 14.29 8.62
N GLU A 353 -5.53 13.59 8.07
CA GLU A 353 -6.20 13.85 6.77
C GLU A 353 -6.43 15.34 6.41
N ALA A 354 -5.69 15.85 5.42
CA ALA A 354 -6.07 17.08 4.72
C ALA A 354 -7.18 16.78 3.70
N SER A 355 -8.37 17.34 3.93
CA SER A 355 -9.55 17.16 3.08
C SER A 355 -9.82 18.33 2.12
N GLY A 356 -8.99 19.38 2.16
CA GLY A 356 -9.15 20.56 1.31
C GLY A 356 -8.74 20.37 -0.16
N PRO A 357 -8.78 21.46 -0.95
CA PRO A 357 -8.45 21.42 -2.37
C PRO A 357 -6.97 21.05 -2.59
N THR A 358 -6.70 20.40 -3.72
CA THR A 358 -5.33 20.14 -4.18
C THR A 358 -4.65 21.46 -4.53
N VAL A 359 -3.43 21.63 -4.04
CA VAL A 359 -2.55 22.77 -4.33
C VAL A 359 -1.26 22.24 -4.92
N ARG A 360 -0.71 22.97 -5.88
CA ARG A 360 0.56 22.67 -6.53
C ARG A 360 1.45 23.89 -6.44
N GLN A 361 2.64 23.71 -5.88
CA GLN A 361 3.64 24.75 -5.67
C GLN A 361 4.86 24.50 -6.55
N TRP A 362 5.33 25.56 -7.21
CA TRP A 362 6.60 25.58 -7.94
C TRP A 362 7.68 26.12 -7.02
N LEU A 363 8.84 25.46 -7.00
CA LEU A 363 9.97 25.82 -6.17
C LEU A 363 11.23 25.89 -7.01
N GLU A 364 12.05 26.91 -6.74
CA GLU A 364 13.40 27.03 -7.26
C GLU A 364 14.36 27.30 -6.12
N VAL A 365 15.36 26.43 -5.96
CA VAL A 365 16.32 26.49 -4.86
C VAL A 365 17.72 26.60 -5.44
N GLN A 366 18.55 27.43 -4.80
CA GLN A 366 19.97 27.63 -5.11
C GLN A 366 20.80 27.32 -3.86
N ALA A 367 21.95 26.70 -4.04
CA ALA A 367 22.81 26.20 -2.96
C ALA A 367 24.28 26.16 -3.37
N THR A 368 25.19 25.87 -2.44
CA THR A 368 26.64 25.80 -2.72
C THR A 368 27.10 24.46 -3.28
N ASP A 369 26.42 23.38 -2.90
CA ASP A 369 26.77 21.99 -3.21
C ASP A 369 25.53 21.08 -3.10
N ALA A 370 25.71 19.78 -3.29
CA ALA A 370 24.61 18.82 -3.29
C ALA A 370 23.94 18.70 -1.91
N GLU A 371 24.72 18.63 -0.84
CA GLU A 371 24.23 18.58 0.54
C GLU A 371 23.41 19.83 0.90
N ASP A 372 23.94 21.03 0.68
CA ASP A 372 23.23 22.29 0.92
C ASP A 372 21.96 22.39 0.07
N LEU A 373 22.01 21.90 -1.17
CA LEU A 373 20.85 21.87 -2.05
C LEU A 373 19.73 20.98 -1.50
N LEU A 374 20.08 19.84 -0.90
CA LEU A 374 19.11 18.92 -0.31
C LEU A 374 18.48 19.54 0.93
N VAL A 375 19.28 20.15 1.81
CA VAL A 375 18.77 20.82 3.02
C VAL A 375 17.82 21.95 2.65
N ARG A 376 18.20 22.82 1.71
CA ARG A 376 17.36 23.95 1.30
C ARG A 376 16.07 23.49 0.63
N TRP A 377 16.13 22.46 -0.21
CA TRP A 377 14.94 21.85 -0.83
C TRP A 377 13.94 21.37 0.23
N LEU A 378 14.41 20.61 1.21
CA LEU A 378 13.55 20.06 2.27
C LEU A 378 13.04 21.16 3.22
N SER A 379 13.89 22.13 3.56
CA SER A 379 13.54 23.24 4.45
C SER A 379 12.47 24.15 3.83
N GLU A 380 12.58 24.45 2.54
CA GLU A 380 11.59 25.28 1.83
C GLU A 380 10.22 24.58 1.78
N LEU A 381 10.21 23.27 1.53
CA LEU A 381 8.96 22.50 1.55
C LEU A 381 8.32 22.45 2.94
N LEU A 382 9.13 22.30 3.99
CA LEU A 382 8.67 22.31 5.37
C LEU A 382 8.05 23.67 5.71
N TRP A 383 8.74 24.76 5.38
CA TRP A 383 8.25 26.11 5.58
C TRP A 383 6.93 26.38 4.84
N LEU A 384 6.81 25.97 3.57
CA LEU A 384 5.56 26.11 2.80
C LEU A 384 4.42 25.29 3.40
N ALA A 385 4.71 24.07 3.86
CA ALA A 385 3.69 23.20 4.45
C ALA A 385 3.07 23.84 5.70
N GLU A 386 3.92 24.44 6.55
CA GLU A 386 3.48 25.14 7.76
C GLU A 386 2.76 26.46 7.45
N THR A 387 3.36 27.32 6.64
CA THR A 387 2.85 28.67 6.40
C THR A 387 1.59 28.72 5.56
N GLU A 388 1.46 27.81 4.58
CA GLU A 388 0.28 27.74 3.72
C GLU A 388 -0.76 26.71 4.18
N GLU A 389 -0.51 26.02 5.29
CA GLU A 389 -1.30 24.89 5.79
C GLU A 389 -1.56 23.86 4.68
N VAL A 390 -0.49 23.41 4.02
CA VAL A 390 -0.53 22.44 2.91
C VAL A 390 0.16 21.14 3.33
N MET A 391 -0.55 20.03 3.21
CA MET A 391 0.04 18.70 3.33
C MET A 391 0.55 18.26 1.95
N PHE A 392 1.87 18.37 1.71
CA PHE A 392 2.48 17.86 0.49
C PHE A 392 2.50 16.33 0.46
N GLN A 393 2.33 15.79 -0.74
CA GLN A 393 2.04 14.37 -1.00
C GLN A 393 2.81 13.82 -2.20
N SER A 394 3.22 14.68 -3.12
CA SER A 394 3.95 14.33 -4.33
C SER A 394 4.99 15.40 -4.61
N PHE A 395 6.18 14.95 -5.00
CA PHE A 395 7.33 15.80 -5.29
C PHE A 395 7.91 15.39 -6.63
N TRP A 396 8.17 16.37 -7.49
CA TRP A 396 8.74 16.16 -8.81
C TRP A 396 9.85 17.16 -9.05
N VAL A 397 11.08 16.67 -9.19
CA VAL A 397 12.21 17.51 -9.58
C VAL A 397 12.27 17.51 -11.10
N GLU A 398 11.97 18.68 -11.68
CA GLU A 398 11.95 18.86 -13.15
C GLU A 398 13.36 19.04 -13.69
N ASP A 399 14.20 19.79 -12.97
CA ASP A 399 15.58 20.08 -13.35
C ASP A 399 16.47 20.19 -12.11
N ILE A 400 17.69 19.64 -12.21
CA ILE A 400 18.66 19.67 -11.12
C ILE A 400 20.08 19.76 -11.66
N GLY A 401 20.81 20.79 -11.23
CA GLY A 401 22.23 20.97 -11.48
C GLY A 401 23.07 20.71 -10.23
N GLU A 402 24.33 21.14 -10.26
CA GLU A 402 25.22 21.03 -9.09
C GLU A 402 24.75 21.93 -7.94
N THR A 403 24.30 23.14 -8.24
CA THR A 403 23.98 24.20 -7.28
C THR A 403 22.53 24.67 -7.34
N TYR A 404 21.68 24.04 -8.14
CA TYR A 404 20.28 24.44 -8.29
C TYR A 404 19.33 23.26 -8.44
N LEU A 405 18.09 23.46 -8.01
CA LEU A 405 16.99 22.52 -8.16
C LEU A 405 15.71 23.29 -8.50
N ARG A 406 14.96 22.79 -9.47
CA ARG A 406 13.61 23.29 -9.81
C ARG A 406 12.61 22.15 -9.81
N GLY A 407 11.47 22.35 -9.18
CA GLY A 407 10.52 21.26 -9.02
C GLY A 407 9.14 21.68 -8.54
N TRP A 408 8.24 20.70 -8.59
CA TRP A 408 6.87 20.82 -8.15
C TRP A 408 6.65 20.04 -6.86
N ALA A 409 5.91 20.62 -5.93
CA ALA A 409 5.32 19.92 -4.80
C ALA A 409 3.79 20.03 -4.90
N THR A 410 3.09 18.89 -4.81
CA THR A 410 1.63 18.83 -4.85
C THR A 410 1.11 18.26 -3.55
N GLY A 411 0.11 18.92 -2.98
CA GLY A 411 -0.47 18.61 -1.69
C GLY A 411 -1.93 18.98 -1.59
N ARG A 412 -2.52 18.86 -0.41
CA ARG A 412 -3.88 19.32 -0.11
C ARG A 412 -3.85 20.34 1.01
N ARG A 413 -4.64 21.40 0.88
CA ARG A 413 -4.84 22.36 1.99
C ARG A 413 -5.55 21.68 3.15
N GLY A 414 -5.07 21.94 4.36
CA GLY A 414 -5.66 21.45 5.59
C GLY A 414 -4.65 21.46 6.73
N ARG A 415 -5.13 21.79 7.92
CA ARG A 415 -4.34 21.61 9.14
C ARG A 415 -4.09 20.14 9.37
N SER A 416 -2.83 19.81 9.58
CA SER A 416 -2.43 18.53 10.14
C SER A 416 -1.87 18.75 11.53
N GLU A 417 -2.25 17.89 12.46
CA GLU A 417 -1.45 17.65 13.67
C GLU A 417 -0.25 16.79 13.22
N MET A 418 0.81 17.44 12.72
CA MET A 418 2.04 16.77 12.28
C MET A 418 2.90 16.39 13.50
N ALA A 419 3.50 15.21 13.49
CA ALA A 419 4.64 14.92 14.35
C ALA A 419 5.85 15.76 13.89
N HIS A 420 6.47 16.47 14.84
CA HIS A 420 7.03 17.80 14.65
C HIS A 420 8.46 17.87 14.08
N ILE A 421 8.74 17.47 12.83
CA ILE A 421 10.02 17.90 12.21
C ILE A 421 10.04 19.43 12.18
N LYS A 422 10.93 20.07 12.95
CA LYS A 422 11.10 21.53 13.05
C LYS A 422 12.14 22.05 12.07
N ALA A 423 13.16 21.25 11.80
CA ALA A 423 14.25 21.66 10.91
C ALA A 423 14.94 20.46 10.27
N VAL A 424 15.53 20.73 9.10
CA VAL A 424 16.43 19.82 8.40
C VAL A 424 17.86 20.20 8.78
N THR A 425 18.65 19.24 9.26
CA THR A 425 19.98 19.52 9.80
C THR A 425 21.09 19.11 8.83
N TYR A 426 22.27 19.69 9.02
CA TYR A 426 23.50 19.27 8.34
C TYR A 426 24.22 18.14 9.10
N HIS A 427 23.68 17.66 10.22
CA HIS A 427 24.31 16.61 11.02
C HIS A 427 24.23 15.27 10.28
N ASP A 428 25.38 14.58 10.15
CA ASP A 428 25.53 13.32 9.41
C ASP A 428 24.92 13.33 7.99
N LEU A 429 24.81 14.52 7.40
CA LEU A 429 24.30 14.73 6.04
C LEU A 429 25.35 14.33 5.01
N TYR A 430 24.93 13.58 4.01
CA TYR A 430 25.72 13.36 2.80
C TYR A 430 24.83 13.16 1.58
N VAL A 431 25.39 13.45 0.40
CA VAL A 431 24.81 13.08 -0.90
C VAL A 431 25.91 12.48 -1.77
N LYS A 432 25.78 11.21 -2.17
CA LYS A 432 26.83 10.52 -2.94
C LYS A 432 26.24 9.50 -3.94
N PRO A 433 27.03 9.02 -4.92
CA PRO A 433 26.67 7.85 -5.70
C PRO A 433 26.51 6.61 -4.79
N ALA A 434 25.51 5.78 -5.07
CA ALA A 434 25.19 4.59 -4.27
C ALA A 434 26.23 3.46 -4.41
N ASP A 435 26.92 3.40 -5.55
CA ASP A 435 28.00 2.45 -5.82
C ASP A 435 29.15 3.08 -6.63
N ALA A 436 30.27 2.38 -6.71
CA ALA A 436 31.44 2.82 -7.48
C ALA A 436 31.19 2.83 -9.01
N ALA A 437 30.11 2.20 -9.47
CA ALA A 437 29.70 2.16 -10.86
C ALA A 437 28.79 3.35 -11.24
N GLY A 438 28.34 4.15 -10.26
CA GLY A 438 27.48 5.31 -10.46
C GLY A 438 26.05 4.98 -10.88
N THR A 439 25.53 3.79 -10.55
CA THR A 439 24.22 3.32 -11.03
C THR A 439 23.03 3.88 -10.25
N GLY A 440 23.29 4.68 -9.22
CA GLY A 440 22.28 5.37 -8.42
C GLY A 440 22.90 6.37 -7.45
N TRP A 441 22.05 7.00 -6.64
CA TRP A 441 22.40 8.00 -5.64
C TRP A 441 21.85 7.60 -4.28
N GLU A 442 22.56 8.01 -3.23
CA GLU A 442 22.24 7.79 -1.83
C GLU A 442 22.45 9.11 -1.06
N ALA A 443 21.57 9.40 -0.11
CA ALA A 443 21.72 10.51 0.82
C ALA A 443 21.35 10.09 2.24
N GLN A 444 21.84 10.80 3.24
CA GLN A 444 21.35 10.70 4.61
C GLN A 444 20.99 12.09 5.10
N VAL A 445 19.88 12.22 5.83
CA VAL A 445 19.41 13.49 6.37
C VAL A 445 18.93 13.27 7.79
N VAL A 446 19.35 14.13 8.71
CA VAL A 446 18.86 14.15 10.10
C VAL A 446 17.98 15.37 10.31
N PHE A 447 16.89 15.19 11.06
CA PHE A 447 15.85 16.18 11.31
C PHE A 447 15.75 16.47 12.81
N ASP A 448 15.65 17.75 13.16
CA ASP A 448 15.32 18.20 14.51
C ASP A 448 13.79 18.06 14.73
N THR A 449 13.37 17.45 15.85
CA THR A 449 11.96 17.15 16.15
C THR A 449 11.38 17.89 17.36
#